data_AF-A0A9W8WDZ1-F1
#
_entry.id   AF-A0A9W8WDZ1-F1
#
_cell.length_a   1.000
_cell.length_b   1.000
_cell.length_c   1.000
_cell.angle_alpha   90.00
_cell.angle_beta   90.00
_cell.angle_gamma   90.00
#
_symmetry.space_group_name_H-M   'P 1'
#
loop_
_entity.id
_entity.type
_entity.pdbx_description
1 polymer ?
#
loop_
_entity_poly.entity_id
_entity_poly.type
_entity_poly.pdbx_seq_one_letter_code
_entity_poly.pdbx_strand_id
1 'polypeptide(L)'
;MQVLQLPLQAPTSVSLEPGKSRLPSGHVVAPEKRSLPRDLFSPSFQDLVDLALFRVFDATFTLDTRPPRLFPTAETVFAQHFTYHDWVNHGDLETELGRMSFMLASLPERGLPTAFAPIVCQVLQSPALMAGWKRAIPQLRERAQEQTRWVIRHMQRQRLSQPEGIHKSSFVTNPVDYETDDMASGLGSQLWARALSEMTARVCRGQASSAEAEAFLQILSLLKDPLGGLENIPDKSVECFVHMLSSVAAVARQAPTTHATQADWPAAIAQAAQEALFLGCPLLEGISHVHFTGHQQLPYAYVPLDKLPRSEFSISTHVAAIVEEMLINELEGGCCIAPIAVSTYPTLPLEDAKRIPVIIDGNHRASATMVLRMIAHHPDILTAENYIAMLDEFCHAHQLGVKWKIDLADVLQVLRGSAFHKRLLQNKISTVRQFLQVDTIPALVVREDNFHTVCQQRPPLADRPRLLLPIHQAIYNDEELGFAFPQAGQVHGRATGFKPMRLIQGIK
;
A
#
# COMPACT_ATOMS: atom_id res chain seq x y z
N MET A 1 -21.58 15.32 22.00
CA MET A 1 -20.85 14.87 23.20
C MET A 1 -21.60 13.69 23.82
N GLN A 2 -21.16 12.47 23.51
CA GLN A 2 -21.43 11.26 24.29
C GLN A 2 -20.11 10.50 24.28
N VAL A 3 -19.39 10.58 25.38
CA VAL A 3 -18.12 9.90 25.61
C VAL A 3 -18.46 8.42 25.82
N LEU A 4 -17.90 7.54 25.00
CA LEU A 4 -17.94 6.09 25.21
C LEU A 4 -17.31 5.79 26.59
N GLN A 5 -18.13 5.46 27.58
CA GLN A 5 -17.69 4.93 28.86
C GLN A 5 -17.33 3.45 28.66
N LEU A 6 -16.03 3.15 28.66
CA LEU A 6 -15.51 1.78 28.67
C LEU A 6 -15.35 1.30 30.12
N PRO A 7 -15.84 0.10 30.48
CA PRO A 7 -15.57 -0.48 31.79
C PRO A 7 -14.13 -1.00 31.84
N LEU A 8 -13.28 -0.32 32.61
CA LEU A 8 -11.94 -0.79 32.98
C LEU A 8 -12.07 -1.80 34.13
N GLN A 9 -11.93 -3.09 33.84
CA GLN A 9 -11.60 -4.10 34.85
C GLN A 9 -10.21 -4.63 34.55
N ALA A 10 -9.27 -4.40 35.46
CA ALA A 10 -7.92 -4.92 35.38
C ALA A 10 -7.92 -6.45 35.45
N PRO A 11 -7.21 -7.16 34.55
CA PRO A 11 -6.85 -8.54 34.78
C PRO A 11 -5.46 -8.66 35.41
N THR A 12 -5.39 -9.64 36.30
CA THR A 12 -4.23 -10.17 37.02
C THR A 12 -3.04 -10.51 36.12
N SER A 13 -1.85 -10.14 36.57
CA SER A 13 -0.56 -10.54 36.05
C SER A 13 -0.45 -12.06 35.90
N VAL A 14 -0.38 -12.56 34.65
CA VAL A 14 0.08 -13.91 34.38
C VAL A 14 1.51 -13.82 33.86
N SER A 15 2.44 -14.21 34.73
CA SER A 15 3.84 -14.42 34.40
C SER A 15 3.96 -15.55 33.37
N LEU A 16 4.46 -15.24 32.17
CA LEU A 16 4.91 -16.25 31.22
C LEU A 16 6.28 -16.77 31.69
N GLU A 17 6.27 -17.75 32.59
CA GLU A 17 7.46 -18.59 32.77
C GLU A 17 7.62 -19.54 31.57
N PRO A 18 8.88 -19.83 31.16
CA PRO A 18 9.18 -20.58 29.96
C PRO A 18 8.94 -22.08 30.17
N GLY A 19 7.71 -22.52 29.94
CA GLY A 19 7.38 -23.94 29.78
C GLY A 19 8.01 -24.48 28.51
N LYS A 20 9.03 -25.34 28.66
CA LYS A 20 9.67 -26.12 27.60
C LYS A 20 8.63 -26.89 26.76
N SER A 21 8.18 -26.31 25.66
CA SER A 21 7.66 -27.06 24.53
C SER A 21 8.51 -26.68 23.30
N ARG A 22 9.26 -27.65 22.77
CA ARG A 22 9.97 -27.47 21.50
C ARG A 22 8.93 -27.49 20.38
N LEU A 23 8.29 -26.35 20.14
CA LEU A 23 7.52 -26.17 18.92
C LEU A 23 8.50 -26.24 17.74
N PRO A 24 8.22 -27.03 16.69
CA PRO A 24 9.07 -27.12 15.51
C PRO A 24 9.19 -25.75 14.81
N SER A 25 10.32 -25.51 14.17
CA SER A 25 10.71 -24.22 13.56
C SER A 25 9.77 -23.68 12.47
N GLY A 26 8.79 -24.47 12.02
CA GLY A 26 7.76 -24.08 11.05
C GLY A 26 6.40 -23.78 11.66
N HIS A 27 6.26 -23.67 12.98
CA HIS A 27 4.97 -23.37 13.60
C HIS A 27 4.55 -21.93 13.27
N VAL A 28 3.43 -21.80 12.55
CA VAL A 28 2.79 -20.52 12.26
C VAL A 28 2.10 -20.01 13.52
N VAL A 29 2.30 -18.72 13.81
CA VAL A 29 1.50 -17.99 14.81
C VAL A 29 0.36 -17.32 14.05
N ALA A 30 -0.86 -17.51 14.53
CA ALA A 30 -2.05 -16.84 14.01
C ALA A 30 -2.51 -15.77 15.01
N PRO A 31 -3.19 -14.71 14.56
CA PRO A 31 -3.51 -13.59 15.43
C PRO A 31 -4.59 -13.99 16.40
N GLU A 32 -4.49 -13.45 17.60
CA GLU A 32 -5.59 -13.52 18.55
C GLU A 32 -6.84 -12.88 17.93
N LYS A 33 -7.97 -13.59 18.04
CA LYS A 33 -9.25 -13.08 17.54
C LYS A 33 -9.61 -11.81 18.31
N ARG A 34 -9.91 -10.74 17.59
CA ARG A 34 -10.32 -9.44 18.14
C ARG A 34 -11.83 -9.30 18.10
N SER A 35 -12.42 -8.60 19.05
CA SER A 35 -13.81 -8.17 18.93
C SER A 35 -13.91 -7.14 17.81
N LEU A 36 -14.72 -7.45 16.81
CA LEU A 36 -14.85 -6.59 15.64
C LEU A 36 -15.81 -5.44 15.94
N PRO A 37 -15.40 -4.17 15.75
CA PRO A 37 -16.31 -3.05 15.71
C PRO A 37 -17.33 -3.22 14.58
N ARG A 38 -18.43 -2.47 14.66
CA ARG A 38 -19.34 -2.33 13.51
C ARG A 38 -18.65 -1.55 12.40
N ASP A 39 -18.92 -1.93 11.15
CA ASP A 39 -18.52 -1.16 9.97
C ASP A 39 -18.92 0.32 10.12
N LEU A 40 -18.04 1.22 9.66
CA LEU A 40 -18.35 2.64 9.58
C LEU A 40 -18.81 3.00 8.16
N PHE A 41 -19.92 3.72 8.05
CA PHE A 41 -20.47 4.19 6.80
C PHE A 41 -20.32 5.72 6.74
N SER A 42 -19.71 6.24 5.67
CA SER A 42 -19.35 7.65 5.54
C SER A 42 -18.60 8.21 6.77
N PRO A 43 -17.50 7.57 7.22
CA PRO A 43 -16.77 8.04 8.38
C PRO A 43 -16.15 9.40 8.12
N SER A 44 -16.08 10.22 9.15
CA SER A 44 -15.28 11.43 9.14
C SER A 44 -13.79 11.10 9.19
N PHE A 45 -12.94 12.06 8.80
CA PHE A 45 -11.50 11.90 8.97
C PHE A 45 -11.11 11.71 10.45
N GLN A 46 -11.84 12.33 11.37
CA GLN A 46 -11.59 12.16 12.81
C GLN A 46 -11.82 10.71 13.27
N ASP A 47 -12.82 10.01 12.72
CA ASP A 47 -13.04 8.60 13.03
C ASP A 47 -11.80 7.74 12.67
N LEU A 48 -11.10 8.08 11.59
CA LEU A 48 -9.85 7.41 11.20
C LEU A 48 -8.71 7.73 12.17
N VAL A 49 -8.61 8.98 12.63
CA VAL A 49 -7.63 9.41 13.64
C VAL A 49 -7.86 8.69 14.96
N ASP A 50 -9.11 8.56 15.40
CA ASP A 50 -9.46 7.88 16.65
C ASP A 50 -9.13 6.38 16.58
N LEU A 51 -9.40 5.72 15.45
CA LEU A 51 -9.01 4.33 15.21
C LEU A 51 -7.49 4.14 15.21
N ALA A 52 -6.75 5.07 14.59
CA ALA A 52 -5.30 5.09 14.62
C ALA A 52 -4.76 5.26 16.05
N LEU A 53 -5.29 6.23 16.78
CA LEU A 53 -4.94 6.49 18.18
C LEU A 53 -5.19 5.26 19.06
N PHE A 54 -6.31 4.55 18.85
CA PHE A 54 -6.59 3.30 19.57
C PHE A 54 -5.52 2.23 19.32
N ARG A 55 -5.00 2.09 18.08
CA ARG A 55 -3.87 1.20 17.77
C ARG A 55 -2.56 1.64 18.40
N VAL A 56 -2.31 2.94 18.51
CA VAL A 56 -1.12 3.47 19.21
C VAL A 56 -1.22 3.21 20.71
N PHE A 57 -2.39 3.40 21.31
CA PHE A 57 -2.64 3.04 22.70
C PHE A 57 -2.38 1.55 22.96
N ASP A 58 -2.88 0.67 22.08
CA ASP A 58 -2.62 -0.77 22.16
C ASP A 58 -1.12 -1.11 22.10
N ALA A 59 -0.37 -0.45 21.21
CA ALA A 59 1.08 -0.63 21.12
C ALA A 59 1.84 -0.14 22.37
N THR A 60 1.24 0.71 23.20
CA THR A 60 1.87 1.29 24.39
C THR A 60 1.48 0.55 25.67
N PHE A 61 0.21 0.21 25.83
CA PHE A 61 -0.35 -0.27 27.10
C PHE A 61 -0.79 -1.73 27.06
N THR A 62 -0.81 -2.36 25.88
CA THR A 62 -1.43 -3.69 25.65
C THR A 62 -2.85 -3.74 26.19
N LEU A 63 -3.83 -3.48 25.33
CA LEU A 63 -5.23 -3.37 25.78
C LEU A 63 -5.90 -4.75 25.80
N ASP A 64 -6.78 -4.97 26.79
CA ASP A 64 -7.57 -6.21 26.88
C ASP A 64 -8.44 -6.42 25.62
N THR A 65 -8.94 -5.33 25.06
CA THR A 65 -9.63 -5.32 23.77
C THR A 65 -8.71 -4.70 22.72
N ARG A 66 -8.03 -5.54 21.96
CA ARG A 66 -7.09 -5.09 20.92
C ARG A 66 -7.85 -4.57 19.69
N PRO A 67 -7.50 -3.38 19.14
CA PRO A 67 -8.10 -2.83 17.93
C PRO A 67 -7.73 -3.63 16.68
N PRO A 68 -8.56 -3.72 15.63
CA PRO A 68 -8.14 -4.29 14.35
C PRO A 68 -6.96 -3.52 13.73
N ARG A 69 -6.02 -4.22 13.05
CA ARG A 69 -4.87 -3.64 12.33
C ARG A 69 -5.25 -3.19 10.93
N LEU A 70 -4.61 -2.13 10.44
CA LEU A 70 -4.72 -1.75 9.03
C LEU A 70 -4.19 -2.86 8.12
N PHE A 71 -4.88 -3.12 7.01
CA PHE A 71 -4.32 -3.98 5.97
C PHE A 71 -3.25 -3.23 5.15
N PRO A 72 -2.13 -3.86 4.75
CA PRO A 72 -1.74 -5.26 4.96
C PRO A 72 -0.87 -5.48 6.20
N THR A 73 -0.85 -4.56 7.17
CA THR A 73 0.10 -4.57 8.31
C THR A 73 -0.19 -5.64 9.36
N ALA A 74 -0.93 -6.68 9.00
CA ALA A 74 -1.18 -7.83 9.83
C ALA A 74 -0.09 -8.89 9.64
N GLU A 75 -0.22 -10.03 10.32
CA GLU A 75 0.80 -11.08 10.51
C GLU A 75 1.32 -11.79 9.26
N THR A 76 0.99 -11.30 8.08
CA THR A 76 1.44 -11.91 6.84
C THR A 76 2.51 -11.09 6.18
N VAL A 77 3.63 -11.74 5.86
CA VAL A 77 4.67 -11.26 4.96
C VAL A 77 4.65 -12.13 3.70
N PHE A 78 4.70 -11.55 2.51
CA PHE A 78 4.61 -12.31 1.24
C PHE A 78 3.33 -13.15 1.09
N ALA A 79 2.22 -12.73 1.72
CA ALA A 79 0.98 -13.52 1.84
C ALA A 79 1.13 -14.84 2.63
N GLN A 80 2.17 -14.98 3.46
CA GLN A 80 2.39 -16.08 4.38
C GLN A 80 2.46 -15.55 5.81
N HIS A 81 1.96 -16.32 6.77
CA HIS A 81 2.03 -15.93 8.18
C HIS A 81 3.48 -15.94 8.70
N PHE A 82 3.79 -15.03 9.62
CA PHE A 82 5.03 -15.07 10.38
C PHE A 82 5.16 -16.38 11.18
N THR A 83 6.37 -16.90 11.23
CA THR A 83 6.71 -18.09 12.01
C THR A 83 6.92 -17.73 13.47
N TYR A 84 6.80 -18.69 14.38
CA TYR A 84 7.13 -18.52 15.79
C TYR A 84 8.54 -17.93 16.01
N HIS A 85 9.51 -18.33 15.18
CA HIS A 85 10.87 -17.78 15.27
C HIS A 85 10.92 -16.29 14.92
N ASP A 86 10.14 -15.84 13.94
CA ASP A 86 10.08 -14.43 13.60
C ASP A 86 9.59 -13.61 14.80
N TRP A 87 8.53 -14.08 15.47
CA TRP A 87 7.99 -13.45 16.67
C TRP A 87 9.00 -13.40 17.82
N VAL A 88 9.71 -14.51 18.07
CA VAL A 88 10.73 -14.56 19.13
C VAL A 88 11.91 -13.63 18.83
N ASN A 89 12.33 -13.54 17.56
CA ASN A 89 13.52 -12.77 17.18
C ASN A 89 13.23 -11.27 17.05
N HIS A 90 12.02 -10.88 16.65
CA HIS A 90 11.69 -9.51 16.29
C HIS A 90 10.63 -8.86 17.19
N GLY A 91 10.04 -9.60 18.13
CA GLY A 91 9.02 -9.12 19.04
C GLY A 91 7.61 -9.17 18.44
N ASP A 92 6.72 -8.27 18.89
CA ASP A 92 5.35 -8.21 18.39
C ASP A 92 5.31 -7.71 16.94
N LEU A 93 5.12 -8.64 15.99
CA LEU A 93 5.05 -8.39 14.55
C LEU A 93 3.73 -7.74 14.10
N GLU A 94 2.77 -7.58 15.01
CA GLU A 94 1.59 -6.75 14.76
C GLU A 94 1.85 -5.26 15.03
N THR A 95 2.97 -4.92 15.68
CA THR A 95 3.43 -3.53 15.84
C THR A 95 4.38 -3.12 14.73
N GLU A 96 4.42 -1.82 14.42
CA GLU A 96 5.40 -1.32 13.46
C GLU A 96 6.85 -1.52 13.93
N LEU A 97 7.10 -1.49 15.25
CA LEU A 97 8.44 -1.72 15.79
C LEU A 97 8.96 -3.11 15.41
N GLY A 98 8.15 -4.15 15.64
CA GLY A 98 8.49 -5.52 15.27
C GLY A 98 8.64 -5.70 13.77
N ARG A 99 7.74 -5.14 12.97
CA ARG A 99 7.82 -5.20 11.50
C ARG A 99 9.07 -4.53 10.94
N MET A 100 9.45 -3.37 11.49
CA MET A 100 10.69 -2.69 11.09
C MET A 100 11.92 -3.52 11.47
N SER A 101 11.93 -4.13 12.65
CA SER A 101 13.00 -5.06 13.07
C SER A 101 13.12 -6.24 12.09
N PHE A 102 12.00 -6.89 11.75
CA PHE A 102 11.97 -7.98 10.79
C PHE A 102 12.44 -7.54 9.40
N MET A 103 11.91 -6.43 8.88
CA MET A 103 12.26 -5.95 7.53
C MET A 103 13.76 -5.64 7.41
N LEU A 104 14.30 -4.88 8.37
CA LEU A 104 15.71 -4.45 8.33
C LEU A 104 16.69 -5.62 8.53
N ALA A 105 16.30 -6.65 9.27
CA ALA A 105 17.14 -7.82 9.50
C ALA A 105 17.03 -8.89 8.41
N SER A 106 15.81 -9.13 7.91
CA SER A 106 15.51 -10.30 7.08
C SER A 106 15.39 -9.98 5.58
N LEU A 107 15.25 -8.71 5.20
CA LEU A 107 15.00 -8.27 3.82
C LEU A 107 16.07 -7.28 3.31
N PRO A 108 17.32 -7.75 3.11
CA PRO A 108 18.45 -6.89 2.72
C PRO A 108 18.23 -6.13 1.41
N GLU A 109 17.44 -6.66 0.46
CA GLU A 109 17.13 -5.97 -0.79
C GLU A 109 16.26 -4.72 -0.59
N ARG A 110 15.51 -4.63 0.51
CA ARG A 110 14.79 -3.40 0.90
C ARG A 110 15.66 -2.45 1.71
N GLY A 111 16.91 -2.83 1.97
CA GLY A 111 17.89 -1.99 2.65
C GLY A 111 18.23 -0.72 1.87
N LEU A 112 19.05 0.11 2.49
CA LEU A 112 19.51 1.35 1.89
C LEU A 112 20.37 1.08 0.64
N PRO A 113 20.25 1.89 -0.42
CA PRO A 113 21.20 1.85 -1.53
C PRO A 113 22.63 2.08 -1.01
N THR A 114 23.61 1.35 -1.55
CA THR A 114 25.04 1.52 -1.20
C THR A 114 25.49 2.99 -1.39
N ALA A 115 24.91 3.69 -2.37
CA ALA A 115 25.17 5.10 -2.62
C ALA A 115 24.79 6.04 -1.44
N PHE A 116 23.92 5.60 -0.52
CA PHE A 116 23.52 6.39 0.64
C PHE A 116 24.49 6.22 1.82
N ALA A 117 25.30 5.16 1.83
CA ALA A 117 26.12 4.79 2.99
C ALA A 117 27.01 5.94 3.51
N PRO A 118 27.74 6.71 2.67
CA PRO A 118 28.58 7.81 3.17
C PRO A 118 27.76 8.90 3.88
N ILE A 119 26.58 9.22 3.36
CA ILE A 119 25.72 10.28 3.89
C ILE A 119 25.08 9.81 5.20
N VAL A 120 24.59 8.57 5.24
CA VAL A 120 23.97 7.99 6.45
C VAL A 120 25.01 7.83 7.56
N CYS A 121 26.25 7.44 7.25
CA CYS A 121 27.34 7.45 8.22
C CYS A 121 27.57 8.83 8.85
N GLN A 122 27.56 9.90 8.05
CA GLN A 122 27.72 11.27 8.57
C GLN A 122 26.54 11.67 9.48
N VAL A 123 25.30 11.31 9.10
CA VAL A 123 24.13 11.55 9.94
C VAL A 123 24.25 10.79 11.26
N LEU A 124 24.66 9.53 11.22
CA LEU A 124 24.86 8.68 12.40
C LEU A 124 25.97 9.20 13.33
N GLN A 125 26.90 10.01 12.83
CA GLN A 125 27.93 10.67 13.64
C GLN A 125 27.48 12.04 14.19
N SER A 126 26.42 12.65 13.66
CA SER A 126 25.91 13.94 14.13
C SER A 126 25.43 13.83 15.58
N PRO A 127 25.77 14.74 16.52
CA PRO A 127 25.34 14.66 17.92
C PRO A 127 23.82 14.59 18.10
N ALA A 128 23.07 15.34 17.30
CA ALA A 128 21.62 15.22 17.16
C ALA A 128 21.30 14.64 15.78
N LEU A 129 20.69 13.46 15.75
CA LEU A 129 20.38 12.73 14.53
C LEU A 129 19.37 13.52 13.68
N MET A 130 18.29 14.02 14.28
CA MET A 130 17.21 14.71 13.53
C MET A 130 17.70 16.02 12.88
N ALA A 131 18.60 16.74 13.54
CA ALA A 131 19.22 17.95 12.98
C ALA A 131 20.29 17.62 11.93
N GLY A 132 21.00 16.50 12.08
CA GLY A 132 21.90 15.96 11.04
C GLY A 132 21.14 15.55 9.79
N TRP A 133 20.01 14.85 9.97
CA TRP A 133 19.13 14.37 8.91
C TRP A 133 18.68 15.49 7.99
N LYS A 134 18.17 16.59 8.55
CA LYS A 134 17.71 17.76 7.77
C LYS A 134 18.77 18.32 6.84
N ARG A 135 20.04 18.30 7.26
CA ARG A 135 21.18 18.77 6.44
C ARG A 135 21.55 17.78 5.34
N ALA A 136 21.26 16.49 5.55
CA ALA A 136 21.55 15.43 4.60
C ALA A 136 20.49 15.25 3.51
N ILE A 137 19.24 15.67 3.75
CA ILE A 137 18.11 15.50 2.82
C ILE A 137 18.43 15.91 1.37
N PRO A 138 19.03 17.10 1.08
CA PRO A 138 19.32 17.48 -0.30
C PRO A 138 20.23 16.47 -1.02
N GLN A 139 21.28 16.01 -0.33
CA GLN A 139 22.23 15.03 -0.89
C GLN A 139 21.58 13.65 -1.05
N LEU A 140 20.75 13.23 -0.10
CA LEU A 140 20.02 11.96 -0.20
C LEU A 140 19.05 11.97 -1.39
N ARG A 141 18.35 13.08 -1.63
CA ARG A 141 17.45 13.23 -2.79
C ARG A 141 18.20 13.16 -4.11
N GLU A 142 19.33 13.87 -4.22
CA GLU A 142 20.20 13.78 -5.40
C GLU A 142 20.63 12.33 -5.68
N ARG A 143 21.11 11.62 -4.65
CA ARG A 143 21.49 10.20 -4.79
C ARG A 143 20.30 9.31 -5.14
N ALA A 144 19.13 9.55 -4.57
CA ALA A 144 17.92 8.77 -4.87
C ALA A 144 17.53 8.89 -6.35
N GLN A 145 17.64 10.10 -6.91
CA GLN A 145 17.39 10.33 -8.33
C GLN A 145 18.43 9.67 -9.22
N GLU A 146 19.71 9.79 -8.89
CA GLU A 146 20.78 9.13 -9.63
C GLU A 146 20.55 7.61 -9.70
N GLN A 147 20.20 7.00 -8.57
CA GLN A 147 19.85 5.59 -8.47
C GLN A 147 18.59 5.24 -9.28
N THR A 148 17.54 6.05 -9.18
CA THR A 148 16.32 5.85 -9.97
C THR A 148 16.61 5.92 -11.48
N ARG A 149 17.37 6.92 -11.94
CA ARG A 149 17.81 7.03 -13.35
C ARG A 149 18.72 5.87 -13.75
N TRP A 150 19.55 5.37 -12.85
CA TRP A 150 20.39 4.21 -13.10
C TRP A 150 19.54 2.95 -13.30
N VAL A 151 18.55 2.70 -12.45
CA VAL A 151 17.61 1.56 -12.55
C VAL A 151 16.85 1.63 -13.88
N ILE A 152 16.26 2.78 -14.20
CA ILE A 152 15.52 2.99 -15.45
C ILE A 152 16.40 2.70 -16.68
N ARG A 153 17.63 3.24 -16.72
CA ARG A 153 18.55 2.99 -17.83
C ARG A 153 18.91 1.50 -17.97
N HIS A 154 19.09 0.79 -16.87
CA HIS A 154 19.40 -0.64 -16.90
C HIS A 154 18.21 -1.48 -17.34
N MET A 155 16.98 -1.11 -16.95
CA MET A 155 15.77 -1.73 -17.46
C MET A 155 15.61 -1.47 -18.97
N GLN A 156 15.81 -0.23 -19.43
CA GLN A 156 15.71 0.13 -20.86
C GLN A 156 16.69 -0.64 -21.74
N ARG A 157 17.90 -0.94 -21.25
CA ARG A 157 18.89 -1.76 -21.99
C ARG A 157 18.42 -3.19 -22.27
N GLN A 158 17.42 -3.68 -21.55
CA GLN A 158 16.83 -5.01 -21.77
C GLN A 158 15.78 -5.01 -22.89
N ARG A 159 15.45 -3.84 -23.46
CA ARG A 159 14.46 -3.72 -24.52
C ARG A 159 14.97 -4.41 -25.79
N LEU A 160 14.26 -5.46 -26.20
CA LEU A 160 14.50 -6.14 -27.47
C LEU A 160 14.14 -5.21 -28.65
N SER A 161 14.86 -5.34 -29.77
CA SER A 161 14.50 -4.70 -31.04
C SER A 161 13.10 -5.15 -31.49
N GLN A 162 12.20 -4.19 -31.71
CA GLN A 162 10.76 -4.46 -31.85
C GLN A 162 10.30 -4.57 -33.32
N PRO A 163 9.35 -5.47 -33.62
CA PRO A 163 8.57 -5.40 -34.86
C PRO A 163 7.63 -4.17 -34.86
N GLU A 164 7.11 -3.80 -36.03
CA GLU A 164 6.18 -2.65 -36.19
C GLU A 164 4.95 -2.77 -35.28
N GLY A 165 4.65 -1.72 -34.49
CA GLY A 165 3.49 -1.64 -33.60
C GLY A 165 3.83 -1.71 -32.09
N ILE A 166 2.89 -1.24 -31.24
CA ILE A 166 3.01 -1.30 -29.78
C ILE A 166 2.12 -2.43 -29.25
N HIS A 167 2.73 -3.52 -28.78
CA HIS A 167 2.06 -4.69 -28.20
C HIS A 167 2.53 -4.93 -26.75
N LYS A 168 1.89 -5.84 -26.00
CA LYS A 168 2.34 -6.21 -24.64
C LYS A 168 3.80 -6.64 -24.59
N SER A 169 4.25 -7.39 -25.61
CA SER A 169 5.65 -7.82 -25.77
C SER A 169 6.63 -6.67 -26.02
N SER A 170 6.14 -5.47 -26.34
CA SER A 170 6.96 -4.27 -26.51
C SER A 170 7.39 -3.64 -25.19
N PHE A 171 6.87 -4.08 -24.04
CA PHE A 171 7.19 -3.49 -22.75
C PHE A 171 8.32 -4.26 -22.06
N VAL A 172 9.20 -3.55 -21.37
CA VAL A 172 10.19 -4.22 -20.50
C VAL A 172 9.47 -4.72 -19.25
N THR A 173 9.65 -6.02 -18.99
CA THR A 173 8.96 -6.75 -17.93
C THR A 173 9.82 -7.00 -16.70
N ASN A 174 11.14 -7.04 -16.87
CA ASN A 174 12.07 -7.52 -15.86
C ASN A 174 12.58 -6.38 -14.97
N PRO A 175 12.32 -6.41 -13.65
CA PRO A 175 12.74 -5.36 -12.75
C PRO A 175 14.25 -5.40 -12.52
N VAL A 176 14.84 -4.23 -12.31
CA VAL A 176 16.23 -4.06 -11.84
C VAL A 176 16.18 -3.46 -10.44
N ASP A 177 16.89 -4.09 -9.51
CA ASP A 177 17.04 -3.58 -8.14
C ASP A 177 18.19 -2.57 -8.10
N TYR A 178 18.15 -1.60 -7.20
CA TYR A 178 19.34 -0.80 -6.90
C TYR A 178 20.33 -1.63 -6.07
N GLU A 179 21.60 -1.23 -6.07
CA GLU A 179 22.64 -1.96 -5.35
C GLU A 179 22.51 -1.78 -3.83
N THR A 180 22.51 -2.91 -3.11
CA THR A 180 22.53 -3.01 -1.64
C THR A 180 23.70 -3.89 -1.20
N ASP A 181 24.26 -3.62 -0.03
CA ASP A 181 25.26 -4.48 0.60
C ASP A 181 25.01 -4.65 2.11
N ASP A 182 25.75 -5.56 2.75
CA ASP A 182 25.62 -5.87 4.17
C ASP A 182 25.93 -4.64 5.06
N MET A 183 26.82 -3.75 4.60
CA MET A 183 27.16 -2.54 5.32
C MET A 183 25.95 -1.58 5.34
N ALA A 184 25.32 -1.35 4.20
CA ALA A 184 24.13 -0.51 4.06
C ALA A 184 22.94 -1.05 4.84
N SER A 185 22.77 -2.37 4.91
CA SER A 185 21.78 -3.02 5.78
C SER A 185 22.04 -2.71 7.26
N GLY A 186 23.29 -2.85 7.71
CA GLY A 186 23.70 -2.48 9.08
C GLY A 186 23.47 -1.00 9.41
N LEU A 187 23.63 -0.09 8.43
CA LEU A 187 23.37 1.34 8.59
C LEU A 187 21.88 1.64 8.76
N GLY A 188 20.99 0.96 8.03
CA GLY A 188 19.54 1.12 8.17
C GLY A 188 19.06 0.80 9.59
N SER A 189 19.54 -0.32 10.15
CA SER A 189 19.26 -0.73 11.52
C SER A 189 19.77 0.28 12.56
N GLN A 190 21.00 0.78 12.39
CA GLN A 190 21.56 1.81 13.27
C GLN A 190 20.79 3.12 13.20
N LEU A 191 20.41 3.55 11.99
CA LEU A 191 19.63 4.76 11.75
C LEU A 191 18.27 4.67 12.45
N TRP A 192 17.58 3.54 12.29
CA TRP A 192 16.30 3.29 12.95
C TRP A 192 16.40 3.32 14.48
N ALA A 193 17.34 2.56 15.04
CA ALA A 193 17.52 2.48 16.49
C ALA A 193 17.87 3.84 17.10
N ARG A 194 18.75 4.61 16.44
CA ARG A 194 19.15 5.94 16.89
C ARG A 194 18.01 6.95 16.77
N ALA A 195 17.23 6.90 15.68
CA ALA A 195 16.06 7.76 15.48
C ALA A 195 14.99 7.51 16.54
N LEU A 196 14.68 6.23 16.83
CA LEU A 196 13.75 5.84 17.87
C LEU A 196 14.22 6.29 19.26
N SER A 197 15.49 6.09 19.58
CA SER A 197 16.07 6.50 20.87
C SER A 197 15.97 8.02 21.08
N GLU A 198 16.35 8.80 20.05
CA GLU A 198 16.26 10.26 20.12
C GLU A 198 14.81 10.73 20.25
N MET A 199 13.89 10.21 19.44
CA MET A 199 12.47 10.58 19.52
C MET A 199 11.84 10.16 20.84
N THR A 200 12.17 8.97 21.36
CA THR A 200 11.72 8.52 22.69
C THR A 200 12.15 9.50 23.78
N ALA A 201 13.42 9.92 23.78
CA ALA A 201 13.92 10.90 24.73
C ALA A 201 13.18 12.25 24.63
N ARG A 202 12.83 12.69 23.41
CA ARG A 202 12.06 13.93 23.18
C ARG A 202 10.63 13.82 23.70
N VAL A 203 9.93 12.73 23.38
CA VAL A 203 8.55 12.49 23.79
C VAL A 203 8.44 12.39 25.32
N CYS A 204 9.31 11.61 25.96
CA CYS A 204 9.34 11.48 27.42
C CYS A 204 9.59 12.82 28.15
N ARG A 205 10.30 13.75 27.51
CA ARG A 205 10.54 15.11 28.04
C ARG A 205 9.45 16.12 27.68
N GLY A 206 8.47 15.75 26.85
CA GLY A 206 7.46 16.66 26.32
C GLY A 206 8.03 17.71 25.36
N GLN A 207 9.12 17.39 24.65
CA GLN A 207 9.90 18.32 23.83
C GLN A 207 9.92 17.96 22.33
N ALA A 208 8.99 17.13 21.85
CA ALA A 208 8.95 16.77 20.43
C ALA A 208 8.39 17.94 19.59
N SER A 209 9.25 18.61 18.83
CA SER A 209 8.83 19.66 17.89
C SER A 209 8.29 19.06 16.58
N SER A 210 7.42 19.79 15.87
CA SER A 210 6.91 19.37 14.55
C SER A 210 8.04 19.09 13.56
N ALA A 211 9.13 19.86 13.66
CA ALA A 211 10.26 19.72 12.77
C ALA A 211 11.11 18.46 13.10
N GLU A 212 11.11 17.97 14.34
CA GLU A 212 11.71 16.68 14.70
C GLU A 212 10.79 15.51 14.33
N ALA A 213 9.48 15.68 14.50
CA ALA A 213 8.46 14.74 14.03
C ALA A 213 8.58 14.50 12.52
N GLU A 214 8.66 15.56 11.72
CA GLU A 214 8.86 15.46 10.28
C GLU A 214 10.13 14.66 9.93
N ALA A 215 11.26 14.97 10.57
CA ALA A 215 12.52 14.26 10.35
C ALA A 215 12.41 12.77 10.71
N PHE A 216 11.72 12.43 11.80
CA PHE A 216 11.48 11.04 12.18
C PHE A 216 10.61 10.29 11.17
N LEU A 217 9.52 10.93 10.70
CA LEU A 217 8.64 10.38 9.67
C LEU A 217 9.39 10.18 8.34
N GLN A 218 10.27 11.11 7.96
CA GLN A 218 11.14 10.97 6.79
C GLN A 218 12.10 9.79 6.91
N ILE A 219 12.72 9.59 8.08
CA ILE A 219 13.61 8.45 8.32
C ILE A 219 12.82 7.14 8.17
N LEU A 220 11.65 7.01 8.81
CA LEU A 220 10.82 5.82 8.67
C LEU A 220 10.41 5.57 7.21
N SER A 221 9.95 6.61 6.52
CA SER A 221 9.53 6.52 5.12
C SER A 221 10.69 6.09 4.21
N LEU A 222 11.89 6.65 4.39
CA LEU A 222 13.09 6.23 3.66
C LEU A 222 13.47 4.78 3.97
N LEU A 223 13.40 4.34 5.23
CA LEU A 223 13.78 2.96 5.55
C LEU A 223 12.86 1.92 4.91
N LYS A 224 11.61 2.29 4.60
CA LYS A 224 10.62 1.42 3.95
C LYS A 224 10.64 1.53 2.42
N ASP A 225 10.93 2.73 1.92
CA ASP A 225 11.09 3.03 0.50
C ASP A 225 12.28 3.99 0.31
N PRO A 226 13.52 3.48 0.14
CA PRO A 226 14.70 4.35 0.13
C PRO A 226 14.76 5.36 -1.03
N LEU A 227 14.08 5.09 -2.14
CA LEU A 227 14.10 5.98 -3.30
C LEU A 227 12.88 6.90 -3.33
N GLY A 228 11.67 6.38 -3.07
CA GLY A 228 10.43 7.18 -3.07
C GLY A 228 10.07 7.79 -1.71
N GLY A 229 10.69 7.35 -0.61
CA GLY A 229 10.36 7.75 0.76
C GLY A 229 11.04 9.03 1.25
N LEU A 230 11.92 9.64 0.43
CA LEU A 230 12.66 10.88 0.75
C LEU A 230 11.91 12.19 0.44
N GLU A 231 10.66 12.06 0.03
CA GLU A 231 9.80 13.16 -0.34
C GLU A 231 9.37 13.99 0.87
N ASN A 232 8.74 15.13 0.58
CA ASN A 232 8.12 15.94 1.61
C ASN A 232 6.99 15.12 2.26
N ILE A 233 7.10 14.97 3.58
CA ILE A 233 6.06 14.34 4.39
C ILE A 233 4.88 15.29 4.42
N PRO A 234 3.64 14.85 4.14
CA PRO A 234 2.48 15.72 4.22
C PRO A 234 2.36 16.34 5.62
N ASP A 235 2.06 17.64 5.70
CA ASP A 235 1.88 18.35 6.97
C ASP A 235 0.87 17.64 7.88
N LYS A 236 -0.20 17.12 7.27
CA LYS A 236 -1.24 16.33 7.96
C LYS A 236 -0.68 15.10 8.67
N SER A 237 0.33 14.43 8.10
CA SER A 237 1.03 13.32 8.76
C SER A 237 1.76 13.81 10.00
N VAL A 238 2.46 14.94 9.91
CA VAL A 238 3.20 15.53 11.04
C VAL A 238 2.24 15.91 12.16
N GLU A 239 1.12 16.58 11.82
CA GLU A 239 0.07 16.95 12.77
C GLU A 239 -0.53 15.72 13.46
N CYS A 240 -0.92 14.70 12.70
CA CYS A 240 -1.48 13.46 13.24
C CYS A 240 -0.48 12.74 14.15
N PHE A 241 0.79 12.68 13.77
CA PHE A 241 1.84 12.07 14.58
C PHE A 241 2.02 12.77 15.93
N VAL A 242 2.18 14.09 15.92
CA VAL A 242 2.31 14.91 17.14
C VAL A 242 1.06 14.78 18.00
N HIS A 243 -0.13 14.84 17.40
CA HIS A 243 -1.39 14.67 18.10
C HIS A 243 -1.46 13.32 18.81
N MET A 244 -1.24 12.21 18.10
CA MET A 244 -1.32 10.87 18.70
C MET A 244 -0.36 10.69 19.87
N LEU A 245 0.89 11.11 19.72
CA LEU A 245 1.89 11.01 20.79
C LEU A 245 1.55 11.89 22.00
N SER A 246 1.05 13.10 21.75
CA SER A 246 0.64 14.00 22.84
C SER A 246 -0.53 13.43 23.64
N SER A 247 -1.49 12.79 22.96
CA SER A 247 -2.66 12.13 23.56
C SER A 247 -2.24 10.93 24.41
N VAL A 248 -1.36 10.07 23.89
CA VAL A 248 -0.80 8.93 24.63
C VAL A 248 -0.03 9.40 25.86
N ALA A 249 0.79 10.45 25.72
CA ALA A 249 1.57 11.01 26.81
C ALA A 249 0.69 11.66 27.89
N ALA A 250 -0.42 12.29 27.50
CA ALA A 250 -1.38 12.86 28.44
C ALA A 250 -2.03 11.78 29.30
N VAL A 251 -2.48 10.68 28.69
CA VAL A 251 -3.07 9.54 29.41
C VAL A 251 -2.05 8.88 30.35
N ALA A 252 -0.83 8.63 29.87
CA ALA A 252 0.25 8.05 30.68
C ALA A 252 0.55 8.87 31.95
N ARG A 253 0.41 10.21 31.89
CA ARG A 253 0.59 11.09 33.06
C ARG A 253 -0.61 11.11 34.00
N GLN A 254 -1.82 10.96 33.48
CA GLN A 254 -3.06 11.11 34.24
C GLN A 254 -3.51 9.82 34.93
N ALA A 255 -3.06 8.66 34.46
CA ALA A 255 -3.41 7.36 35.00
C ALA A 255 -2.15 6.65 35.54
N PRO A 256 -1.79 6.86 36.83
CA PRO A 256 -0.59 6.28 37.41
C PRO A 256 -0.58 4.75 37.38
N THR A 257 -1.74 4.08 37.38
CA THR A 257 -1.81 2.61 37.37
C THR A 257 -1.59 1.99 35.99
N THR A 258 -1.69 2.77 34.91
CA THR A 258 -1.26 2.38 33.55
C THR A 258 0.16 2.88 33.33
N HIS A 259 1.13 2.25 33.99
CA HIS A 259 2.53 2.66 33.88
C HIS A 259 3.09 2.28 32.50
N ALA A 260 2.96 3.17 31.50
CA ALA A 260 3.87 3.13 30.36
C ALA A 260 5.28 3.41 30.88
N THR A 261 6.14 2.40 30.82
CA THR A 261 7.55 2.52 31.11
C THR A 261 8.28 3.17 29.93
N GLN A 262 9.53 3.58 30.15
CA GLN A 262 10.36 4.08 29.06
C GLN A 262 10.54 3.05 27.92
N ALA A 263 10.41 1.76 28.23
CA ALA A 263 10.55 0.67 27.26
C ALA A 263 9.36 0.54 26.30
N ASP A 264 8.21 1.11 26.63
CA ASP A 264 6.98 0.98 25.83
C ASP A 264 6.88 2.07 24.73
N TRP A 265 7.54 3.21 24.95
CA TRP A 265 7.53 4.35 24.03
C TRP A 265 8.03 4.07 22.61
N PRO A 266 9.09 3.26 22.38
CA PRO A 266 9.52 2.94 21.02
C PRO A 266 8.40 2.28 20.18
N ALA A 267 7.59 1.40 20.78
CA ALA A 267 6.48 0.76 20.08
C ALA A 267 5.37 1.76 19.75
N ALA A 268 5.01 2.61 20.71
CA ALA A 268 4.06 3.72 20.52
C ALA A 268 4.50 4.66 19.39
N ILE A 269 5.76 5.08 19.38
CA ILE A 269 6.33 6.01 18.41
C ILE A 269 6.37 5.39 17.02
N ALA A 270 6.84 4.15 16.91
CA ALA A 270 6.86 3.45 15.63
C ALA A 270 5.45 3.27 15.07
N GLN A 271 4.49 2.85 15.91
CA GLN A 271 3.10 2.68 15.48
C GLN A 271 2.48 4.02 15.08
N ALA A 272 2.65 5.07 15.88
CA ALA A 272 2.13 6.41 15.57
C ALA A 272 2.69 6.94 14.25
N ALA A 273 3.96 6.70 13.94
CA ALA A 273 4.57 7.13 12.70
C ALA A 273 3.98 6.40 11.48
N GLN A 274 3.77 5.08 11.59
CA GLN A 274 3.10 4.31 10.55
C GLN A 274 1.66 4.77 10.30
N GLU A 275 0.90 4.97 11.37
CA GLU A 275 -0.49 5.46 11.28
C GLU A 275 -0.54 6.88 10.70
N ALA A 276 0.36 7.77 11.12
CA ALA A 276 0.44 9.14 10.64
C ALA A 276 0.74 9.21 9.15
N LEU A 277 1.69 8.41 8.66
CA LEU A 277 2.00 8.33 7.23
C LEU A 277 0.82 7.76 6.41
N PHE A 278 0.02 6.87 6.99
CA PHE A 278 -1.22 6.42 6.36
C PHE A 278 -2.27 7.53 6.32
N LEU A 279 -2.51 8.21 7.45
CA LEU A 279 -3.45 9.32 7.58
C LEU A 279 -3.13 10.53 6.69
N GLY A 280 -1.86 10.70 6.30
CA GLY A 280 -1.45 11.68 5.31
C GLY A 280 -1.83 11.37 3.86
N CYS A 281 -2.43 10.20 3.58
CA CYS A 281 -2.91 9.84 2.25
C CYS A 281 -4.14 10.68 1.87
N PRO A 282 -4.10 11.46 0.76
CA PRO A 282 -5.23 12.31 0.35
C PRO A 282 -6.53 11.53 0.10
N LEU A 283 -6.45 10.24 -0.28
CA LEU A 283 -7.63 9.41 -0.52
C LEU A 283 -8.48 9.18 0.73
N LEU A 284 -7.90 9.34 1.93
CA LEU A 284 -8.63 9.16 3.18
C LEU A 284 -9.56 10.33 3.51
N GLU A 285 -9.45 11.46 2.80
CA GLU A 285 -10.41 12.56 2.90
C GLU A 285 -11.74 12.21 2.23
N GLY A 286 -11.69 11.36 1.19
CA GLY A 286 -12.85 10.83 0.47
C GLY A 286 -13.26 9.42 0.92
N ILE A 287 -12.99 9.06 2.18
CA ILE A 287 -13.33 7.74 2.70
C ILE A 287 -14.85 7.53 2.70
N SER A 288 -15.30 6.43 2.12
CA SER A 288 -16.73 6.11 1.99
C SER A 288 -17.20 5.08 3.01
N HIS A 289 -16.31 4.17 3.39
CA HIS A 289 -16.63 3.03 4.24
C HIS A 289 -15.36 2.51 4.92
N VAL A 290 -15.46 2.05 6.17
CA VAL A 290 -14.41 1.28 6.83
C VAL A 290 -15.00 -0.07 7.18
N HIS A 291 -14.48 -1.12 6.54
CA HIS A 291 -14.89 -2.49 6.80
C HIS A 291 -13.98 -3.13 7.84
N PHE A 292 -14.56 -3.78 8.85
CA PHE A 292 -13.81 -4.58 9.82
C PHE A 292 -14.06 -6.06 9.58
N THR A 293 -12.98 -6.83 9.44
CA THR A 293 -13.07 -8.26 9.12
C THR A 293 -11.90 -9.04 9.72
N GLY A 294 -12.19 -10.12 10.44
CA GLY A 294 -11.19 -10.88 11.19
C GLY A 294 -10.41 -10.04 12.20
N HIS A 295 -9.17 -9.66 11.86
CA HIS A 295 -8.32 -8.75 12.64
C HIS A 295 -7.99 -7.46 11.86
N GLN A 296 -8.59 -7.27 10.68
CA GLN A 296 -8.23 -6.24 9.72
C GLN A 296 -9.25 -5.10 9.71
N GLN A 297 -8.72 -3.89 9.54
CA GLN A 297 -9.43 -2.68 9.15
C GLN A 297 -9.14 -2.41 7.68
N LEU A 298 -10.19 -2.27 6.88
CA LEU A 298 -10.13 -2.06 5.43
C LEU A 298 -10.83 -0.74 5.06
N PRO A 299 -10.07 0.36 4.88
CA PRO A 299 -10.62 1.66 4.49
C PRO A 299 -10.93 1.71 2.99
N TYR A 300 -12.18 1.98 2.61
CA TYR A 300 -12.63 2.07 1.23
C TYR A 300 -12.97 3.50 0.80
N ALA A 301 -12.44 3.90 -0.35
CA ALA A 301 -12.77 5.15 -1.04
C ALA A 301 -13.27 4.84 -2.46
N TYR A 302 -13.86 5.83 -3.14
CA TYR A 302 -14.12 5.76 -4.57
C TYR A 302 -13.05 6.57 -5.30
N VAL A 303 -12.37 5.94 -6.25
CA VAL A 303 -11.34 6.60 -7.06
C VAL A 303 -11.83 6.78 -8.50
N PRO A 304 -11.51 7.90 -9.16
CA PRO A 304 -11.76 8.05 -10.58
C PRO A 304 -11.10 6.92 -11.39
N LEU A 305 -11.85 6.36 -12.35
CA LEU A 305 -11.33 5.38 -13.29
C LEU A 305 -10.50 6.03 -14.40
N ASP A 306 -10.90 7.23 -14.82
CA ASP A 306 -10.19 8.00 -15.84
C ASP A 306 -8.79 8.36 -15.33
N LYS A 307 -7.78 8.22 -16.20
CA LYS A 307 -6.35 8.47 -15.90
C LYS A 307 -5.73 7.60 -14.81
N LEU A 308 -6.43 6.60 -14.29
CA LEU A 308 -5.90 5.77 -13.20
C LEU A 308 -4.74 4.90 -13.72
N PRO A 309 -3.48 5.14 -13.27
CA PRO A 309 -2.32 4.40 -13.75
C PRO A 309 -2.29 2.97 -13.21
N ARG A 310 -1.54 2.13 -13.92
CA ARG A 310 -1.43 0.69 -13.64
C ARG A 310 -0.07 0.14 -14.04
N SER A 311 0.50 -0.69 -13.17
CA SER A 311 1.82 -1.28 -13.36
C SER A 311 1.82 -2.57 -14.17
N GLU A 312 0.67 -3.22 -14.36
CA GLU A 312 0.56 -4.57 -14.93
C GLU A 312 -0.48 -4.64 -16.07
N PHE A 313 -0.29 -5.59 -16.98
CA PHE A 313 -1.29 -5.99 -17.97
C PHE A 313 -2.37 -6.93 -17.42
N SER A 314 -3.61 -6.79 -17.89
CA SER A 314 -4.70 -7.71 -17.54
C SER A 314 -4.68 -8.96 -18.40
N ILE A 315 -5.28 -10.02 -17.86
CA ILE A 315 -5.58 -11.25 -18.57
C ILE A 315 -6.94 -11.09 -19.26
N SER A 316 -6.96 -10.98 -20.58
CA SER A 316 -8.19 -10.66 -21.34
C SER A 316 -9.32 -11.67 -21.13
N THR A 317 -9.01 -12.96 -21.00
CA THR A 317 -10.00 -14.01 -20.70
C THR A 317 -10.56 -13.90 -19.28
N HIS A 318 -9.77 -13.51 -18.28
CA HIS A 318 -10.27 -13.29 -16.92
C HIS A 318 -11.12 -12.02 -16.87
N VAL A 319 -10.74 -10.98 -17.61
CA VAL A 319 -11.57 -9.77 -17.74
C VAL A 319 -12.93 -10.13 -18.35
N ALA A 320 -12.96 -10.95 -19.41
CA ALA A 320 -14.21 -11.41 -20.00
C ALA A 320 -15.06 -12.23 -19.01
N ALA A 321 -14.45 -13.08 -18.19
CA ALA A 321 -15.15 -13.81 -17.13
C ALA A 321 -15.72 -12.88 -16.05
N ILE A 322 -15.00 -11.82 -15.65
CA ILE A 322 -15.53 -10.80 -14.73
C ILE A 322 -16.69 -10.03 -15.37
N VAL A 323 -16.61 -9.71 -16.67
CA VAL A 323 -17.71 -9.10 -17.42
C VAL A 323 -18.95 -10.00 -17.38
N GLU A 324 -18.78 -11.30 -17.61
CA GLU A 324 -19.86 -12.28 -17.46
C GLU A 324 -20.45 -12.25 -16.04
N GLU A 325 -19.61 -12.33 -15.01
CA GLU A 325 -20.02 -12.29 -13.61
C GLU A 325 -20.81 -11.02 -13.27
N MET A 326 -20.32 -9.85 -13.69
CA MET A 326 -20.96 -8.56 -13.47
C MET A 326 -22.36 -8.47 -14.11
N LEU A 327 -22.55 -9.07 -15.28
CA LEU A 327 -23.82 -9.02 -16.02
C LEU A 327 -24.83 -10.09 -15.57
N ILE A 328 -24.35 -11.24 -15.09
CA ILE A 328 -25.20 -12.31 -14.56
C ILE A 328 -25.66 -11.98 -13.15
N ASN A 329 -24.77 -11.50 -12.28
CA ASN A 329 -25.02 -11.25 -10.87
C ASN A 329 -25.53 -9.83 -10.57
N GLU A 330 -26.15 -9.16 -11.55
CA GLU A 330 -26.78 -7.87 -11.31
C GLU A 330 -27.85 -8.01 -10.22
N LEU A 331 -27.72 -7.19 -9.16
CA LEU A 331 -28.70 -7.09 -8.08
C LEU A 331 -29.56 -5.84 -8.29
N GLU A 332 -30.75 -5.83 -7.68
CA GLU A 332 -31.57 -4.62 -7.60
C GLU A 332 -30.76 -3.49 -6.94
N GLY A 333 -30.42 -2.46 -7.72
CA GLY A 333 -29.64 -1.30 -7.25
C GLY A 333 -28.19 -1.20 -7.75
N GLY A 334 -27.78 -2.00 -8.74
CA GLY A 334 -26.53 -1.83 -9.49
C GLY A 334 -25.48 -2.93 -9.27
N CYS A 335 -24.40 -2.89 -10.03
CA CYS A 335 -23.33 -3.88 -9.97
C CYS A 335 -22.43 -3.66 -8.75
N CYS A 336 -22.20 -4.70 -7.95
CA CYS A 336 -21.23 -4.70 -6.86
C CYS A 336 -19.98 -5.46 -7.28
N ILE A 337 -18.81 -4.90 -6.95
CA ILE A 337 -17.53 -5.54 -7.25
C ILE A 337 -16.65 -5.59 -6.00
N ALA A 338 -15.75 -6.55 -5.95
CA ALA A 338 -14.64 -6.51 -5.01
C ALA A 338 -13.82 -5.21 -5.25
N PRO A 339 -13.42 -4.47 -4.20
CA PRO A 339 -12.64 -3.26 -4.39
C PRO A 339 -11.27 -3.57 -5.00
N ILE A 340 -10.75 -2.64 -5.80
CA ILE A 340 -9.34 -2.67 -6.21
C ILE A 340 -8.45 -2.21 -5.06
N ALA A 341 -7.18 -2.59 -5.00
CA ALA A 341 -6.23 -2.00 -4.04
C ALA A 341 -5.52 -0.81 -4.69
N VAL A 342 -5.52 0.34 -4.00
CA VAL A 342 -4.90 1.58 -4.48
C VAL A 342 -3.97 2.14 -3.43
N SER A 343 -2.77 2.50 -3.86
CA SER A 343 -1.80 3.27 -3.08
C SER A 343 -1.54 4.59 -3.76
N THR A 344 -1.12 5.61 -3.02
CA THR A 344 -0.63 6.85 -3.61
C THR A 344 0.88 6.81 -3.74
N TYR A 345 1.39 7.14 -4.92
CA TYR A 345 2.81 7.20 -5.22
C TYR A 345 3.18 8.51 -5.87
N PRO A 346 4.39 9.02 -5.63
CA PRO A 346 4.90 10.11 -6.44
C PRO A 346 5.06 9.75 -7.91
N THR A 347 4.76 10.73 -8.75
CA THR A 347 5.12 10.73 -10.16
C THR A 347 6.63 10.80 -10.36
N LEU A 348 7.14 10.25 -11.46
CA LEU A 348 8.50 10.51 -11.90
C LEU A 348 8.55 11.78 -12.77
N PRO A 349 9.67 12.54 -12.76
CA PRO A 349 10.79 12.44 -11.82
C PRO A 349 10.37 12.85 -10.40
N LEU A 350 11.03 12.29 -9.38
CA LEU A 350 10.66 12.44 -7.95
C LEU A 350 10.81 13.88 -7.40
N GLU A 351 11.36 14.82 -8.17
CA GLU A 351 11.49 16.23 -7.77
C GLU A 351 10.11 16.91 -7.79
N ASP A 352 9.67 17.41 -6.63
CA ASP A 352 8.35 18.05 -6.46
C ASP A 352 7.17 17.22 -6.99
N ALA A 353 7.34 15.89 -6.93
CA ALA A 353 6.39 14.94 -7.49
C ALA A 353 5.03 15.02 -6.80
N LYS A 354 3.97 15.03 -7.62
CA LYS A 354 2.61 14.90 -7.11
C LYS A 354 2.36 13.44 -6.77
N ARG A 355 1.74 13.22 -5.61
CA ARG A 355 1.26 11.88 -5.24
C ARG A 355 -0.03 11.60 -5.98
N ILE A 356 -0.01 10.57 -6.81
CA ILE A 356 -1.17 10.12 -7.58
C ILE A 356 -1.60 8.73 -7.12
N PRO A 357 -2.91 8.43 -7.13
CA PRO A 357 -3.39 7.07 -6.90
C PRO A 357 -2.94 6.17 -8.05
N VAL A 358 -2.51 4.95 -7.72
CA VAL A 358 -2.14 3.91 -8.69
C VAL A 358 -2.76 2.58 -8.29
N ILE A 359 -3.13 1.75 -9.28
CA ILE A 359 -3.62 0.40 -9.03
C ILE A 359 -2.46 -0.49 -8.58
N ILE A 360 -2.61 -1.10 -7.41
CA ILE A 360 -1.69 -2.11 -6.89
C ILE A 360 -2.22 -3.51 -7.21
N ASP A 361 -3.50 -3.78 -6.92
CA ASP A 361 -4.17 -5.03 -7.28
C ASP A 361 -5.58 -4.74 -7.81
N GLY A 362 -6.03 -5.57 -8.76
CA GLY A 362 -7.38 -5.44 -9.35
C GLY A 362 -7.42 -4.86 -10.76
N ASN A 363 -6.30 -4.90 -11.51
CA ASN A 363 -6.25 -4.50 -12.93
C ASN A 363 -7.36 -5.14 -13.77
N HIS A 364 -7.71 -6.41 -13.51
CA HIS A 364 -8.78 -7.11 -14.22
C HIS A 364 -10.16 -6.50 -13.97
N ARG A 365 -10.46 -6.14 -12.71
CA ARG A 365 -11.75 -5.54 -12.30
C ARG A 365 -11.89 -4.14 -12.87
N ALA A 366 -10.81 -3.36 -12.85
CA ALA A 366 -10.77 -2.05 -13.47
C ALA A 366 -10.97 -2.15 -15.00
N SER A 367 -10.32 -3.11 -15.66
CA SER A 367 -10.47 -3.36 -17.11
C SER A 367 -11.87 -3.86 -17.49
N ALA A 368 -12.48 -4.73 -16.68
CA ALA A 368 -13.86 -5.20 -16.90
C ALA A 368 -14.87 -4.05 -16.79
N THR A 369 -14.68 -3.16 -15.81
CA THR A 369 -15.52 -1.97 -15.66
C THR A 369 -15.35 -1.03 -16.85
N MET A 370 -14.11 -0.79 -17.29
CA MET A 370 -13.81 0.11 -18.39
C MET A 370 -14.29 -0.41 -19.75
N VAL A 371 -14.19 -1.73 -20.02
CA VAL A 371 -14.71 -2.30 -21.28
C VAL A 371 -16.24 -2.25 -21.34
N LEU A 372 -16.94 -2.46 -20.22
CA LEU A 372 -18.39 -2.33 -20.17
C LEU A 372 -18.82 -0.87 -20.41
N ARG A 373 -18.10 0.09 -19.82
CA ARG A 373 -18.30 1.52 -20.09
C ARG A 373 -18.06 1.85 -21.57
N MET A 374 -17.00 1.33 -22.18
CA MET A 374 -16.72 1.52 -23.61
C MET A 374 -17.83 0.96 -24.51
N ILE A 375 -18.32 -0.25 -24.24
CA ILE A 375 -19.44 -0.85 -24.98
C ILE A 375 -20.71 -0.03 -24.77
N ALA A 376 -20.91 0.56 -23.59
CA ALA A 376 -22.03 1.43 -23.32
C ALA A 376 -21.98 2.74 -24.14
N HIS A 377 -20.78 3.33 -24.32
CA HIS A 377 -20.56 4.50 -25.17
C HIS A 377 -20.64 4.19 -26.67
N HIS A 378 -20.18 3.01 -27.07
CA HIS A 378 -20.16 2.55 -28.46
C HIS A 378 -20.85 1.18 -28.59
N PRO A 379 -22.20 1.11 -28.60
CA PRO A 379 -22.94 -0.16 -28.61
C PRO A 379 -22.59 -1.08 -29.80
N ASP A 380 -22.21 -0.50 -30.94
CA ASP A 380 -21.86 -1.23 -32.16
C ASP A 380 -20.40 -1.73 -32.16
N ILE A 381 -19.60 -1.44 -31.13
CA ILE A 381 -18.17 -1.81 -31.07
C ILE A 381 -17.93 -3.33 -31.15
N LEU A 382 -18.94 -4.15 -30.86
CA LEU A 382 -18.87 -5.62 -30.93
C LEU A 382 -19.16 -6.20 -32.32
N THR A 383 -19.76 -5.40 -33.21
CA THR A 383 -20.21 -5.83 -34.55
C THR A 383 -19.55 -5.05 -35.68
N ALA A 384 -19.11 -3.82 -35.43
CA ALA A 384 -18.45 -2.98 -36.43
C ALA A 384 -17.20 -3.65 -37.03
N GLU A 385 -16.99 -3.52 -38.34
CA GLU A 385 -15.84 -4.10 -39.03
C GLU A 385 -14.51 -3.47 -38.56
N ASN A 386 -14.47 -2.15 -38.39
CA ASN A 386 -13.33 -1.42 -37.84
C ASN A 386 -13.68 -0.79 -36.49
N TYR A 387 -13.30 -1.46 -35.39
CA TYR A 387 -13.53 -0.97 -34.02
C TYR A 387 -12.38 -0.13 -33.46
N ILE A 388 -11.27 0.02 -34.20
CA ILE A 388 -10.06 0.71 -33.71
C ILE A 388 -10.33 2.21 -33.52
N ALA A 389 -11.08 2.85 -34.43
CA ALA A 389 -11.41 4.26 -34.30
C ALA A 389 -12.26 4.55 -33.04
N MET A 390 -13.22 3.66 -32.71
CA MET A 390 -14.04 3.77 -31.50
C MET A 390 -13.23 3.56 -30.23
N LEU A 391 -12.32 2.58 -30.22
CA LEU A 391 -11.39 2.38 -29.12
C LEU A 391 -10.49 3.62 -28.90
N ASP A 392 -9.97 4.19 -29.98
CA ASP A 392 -9.08 5.35 -29.94
C ASP A 392 -9.80 6.61 -29.44
N GLU A 393 -11.01 6.84 -29.93
CA GLU A 393 -11.89 7.92 -29.47
C GLU A 393 -12.21 7.76 -27.97
N PHE A 394 -12.58 6.55 -27.53
CA PHE A 394 -12.87 6.26 -26.13
C PHE A 394 -11.65 6.47 -25.23
N CYS A 395 -10.50 5.90 -25.60
CA CYS A 395 -9.26 6.08 -24.84
C CYS A 395 -8.84 7.56 -24.76
N HIS A 396 -9.02 8.33 -25.83
CA HIS A 396 -8.73 9.77 -25.81
C HIS A 396 -9.68 10.54 -24.89
N ALA A 397 -11.00 10.30 -25.00
CA ALA A 397 -12.02 10.97 -24.19
C ALA A 397 -11.83 10.73 -22.69
N HIS A 398 -11.41 9.53 -22.31
CA HIS A 398 -11.19 9.12 -20.91
C HIS A 398 -9.72 9.27 -20.45
N GLN A 399 -8.85 9.82 -21.31
CA GLN A 399 -7.42 10.02 -21.05
C GLN A 399 -6.75 8.72 -20.56
N LEU A 400 -7.07 7.62 -21.24
CA LEU A 400 -6.53 6.29 -20.99
C LEU A 400 -5.25 6.10 -21.78
N GLY A 401 -4.22 5.71 -21.06
CA GLY A 401 -2.91 5.47 -21.59
C GLY A 401 -2.75 4.27 -22.52
N VAL A 402 -1.51 4.09 -23.00
CA VAL A 402 -1.17 3.02 -23.93
C VAL A 402 -1.42 1.62 -23.37
N LYS A 403 -1.20 1.43 -22.06
CA LYS A 403 -1.43 0.12 -21.40
C LYS A 403 -2.91 -0.22 -21.38
N TRP A 404 -3.74 0.76 -21.04
CA TRP A 404 -5.20 0.64 -21.10
C TRP A 404 -5.67 0.31 -22.51
N LYS A 405 -5.21 1.06 -23.51
CA LYS A 405 -5.58 0.84 -24.92
C LYS A 405 -5.30 -0.58 -25.39
N ILE A 406 -4.09 -1.10 -25.12
CA ILE A 406 -3.70 -2.47 -25.50
C ILE A 406 -4.61 -3.49 -24.80
N ASP A 407 -4.85 -3.33 -23.50
CA ASP A 407 -5.69 -4.26 -22.76
C ASP A 407 -7.14 -4.26 -23.22
N LEU A 408 -7.72 -3.08 -23.44
CA LEU A 408 -9.09 -2.96 -23.92
C LEU A 408 -9.22 -3.56 -25.33
N ALA A 409 -8.22 -3.40 -26.19
CA ALA A 409 -8.17 -4.07 -27.49
C ALA A 409 -8.18 -5.60 -27.35
N ASP A 410 -7.30 -6.16 -26.51
CA ASP A 410 -7.21 -7.61 -26.28
C ASP A 410 -8.54 -8.17 -25.74
N VAL A 411 -9.18 -7.46 -24.81
CA VAL A 411 -10.48 -7.86 -24.24
C VAL A 411 -11.57 -7.78 -25.30
N LEU A 412 -11.63 -6.72 -26.09
CA LEU A 412 -12.58 -6.60 -27.20
C LEU A 412 -12.43 -7.74 -28.19
N GLN A 413 -11.20 -8.17 -28.52
CA GLN A 413 -10.99 -9.33 -29.39
C GLN A 413 -11.60 -10.60 -28.80
N VAL A 414 -11.43 -10.86 -27.50
CA VAL A 414 -12.04 -12.02 -26.82
C VAL A 414 -13.57 -11.94 -26.86
N LEU A 415 -14.14 -10.80 -26.49
CA LEU A 415 -15.60 -10.61 -26.48
C LEU A 415 -16.19 -10.72 -27.90
N ARG A 416 -15.50 -10.18 -28.91
CA ARG A 416 -15.89 -10.27 -30.33
C ARG A 416 -15.69 -11.67 -30.92
N GLY A 417 -14.74 -12.45 -30.40
CA GLY A 417 -14.52 -13.84 -30.80
C GLY A 417 -15.55 -14.81 -30.20
N SER A 418 -16.27 -14.40 -29.16
CA SER A 418 -17.15 -15.30 -28.40
C SER A 418 -18.64 -15.06 -28.68
N ALA A 419 -19.30 -16.03 -29.31
CA ALA A 419 -20.75 -15.98 -29.56
C ALA A 419 -21.57 -15.90 -28.26
N PHE A 420 -21.10 -16.54 -27.19
CA PHE A 420 -21.70 -16.46 -25.86
C PHE A 420 -21.67 -15.04 -25.30
N HIS A 421 -20.49 -14.41 -25.23
CA HIS A 421 -20.35 -13.07 -24.67
C HIS A 421 -21.13 -12.02 -25.48
N LYS A 422 -21.11 -12.12 -26.82
CA LYS A 422 -21.93 -11.25 -27.68
C LYS A 422 -23.41 -11.33 -27.33
N ARG A 423 -23.94 -12.55 -27.23
CA ARG A 423 -25.35 -12.78 -26.88
C ARG A 423 -25.65 -12.27 -25.47
N LEU A 424 -24.76 -12.50 -24.51
CA LEU A 424 -24.91 -12.01 -23.14
C LEU A 424 -24.99 -10.48 -23.11
N LEU A 425 -24.04 -9.79 -23.74
CA LEU A 425 -23.99 -8.32 -23.82
C LEU A 425 -25.22 -7.73 -24.52
N GLN A 426 -25.70 -8.38 -25.59
CA GLN A 426 -26.93 -7.99 -26.28
C GLN A 426 -28.17 -8.18 -25.40
N ASN A 427 -28.29 -9.33 -24.73
CA ASN A 427 -29.42 -9.64 -23.85
C ASN A 427 -29.44 -8.74 -22.60
N LYS A 428 -28.28 -8.25 -22.17
CA LYS A 428 -28.08 -7.41 -20.97
C LYS A 428 -27.81 -5.94 -21.33
N ILE A 429 -28.21 -5.48 -22.51
CA ILE A 429 -27.87 -4.12 -22.99
C ILE A 429 -28.38 -3.01 -22.07
N SER A 430 -29.52 -3.20 -21.40
CA SER A 430 -30.04 -2.26 -20.40
C SER A 430 -29.09 -2.11 -19.21
N THR A 431 -28.53 -3.22 -18.72
CA THR A 431 -27.54 -3.26 -17.65
C THR A 431 -26.23 -2.63 -18.12
N VAL A 432 -25.75 -2.98 -19.32
CA VAL A 432 -24.54 -2.38 -19.92
C VAL A 432 -24.66 -0.86 -20.01
N ARG A 433 -25.83 -0.33 -20.41
CA ARG A 433 -26.06 1.13 -20.48
C ARG A 433 -25.89 1.86 -19.14
N GLN A 434 -26.07 1.18 -18.01
CA GLN A 434 -25.83 1.78 -16.69
C GLN A 434 -24.34 2.17 -16.51
N PHE A 435 -23.42 1.48 -17.19
CA PHE A 435 -21.98 1.77 -17.13
C PHE A 435 -21.60 3.10 -17.77
N LEU A 436 -22.48 3.76 -18.56
CA LEU A 436 -22.28 5.14 -19.02
C LEU A 436 -22.02 6.12 -17.86
N GLN A 437 -22.62 5.84 -16.71
CA GLN A 437 -22.58 6.71 -15.53
C GLN A 437 -21.48 6.30 -14.54
N VAL A 438 -20.76 5.21 -14.78
CA VAL A 438 -19.71 4.71 -13.88
C VAL A 438 -18.39 5.39 -14.24
N ASP A 439 -18.02 6.41 -13.49
CA ASP A 439 -16.74 7.15 -13.62
C ASP A 439 -15.77 6.90 -12.45
N THR A 440 -16.23 6.21 -11.40
CA THR A 440 -15.41 5.79 -10.25
C THR A 440 -15.48 4.29 -10.00
N ILE A 441 -14.46 3.77 -9.30
CA ILE A 441 -14.38 2.38 -8.88
C ILE A 441 -14.11 2.31 -7.37
N PRO A 442 -14.75 1.41 -6.62
CA PRO A 442 -14.43 1.22 -5.21
C PRO A 442 -12.99 0.71 -5.04
N ALA A 443 -12.27 1.35 -4.14
CA ALA A 443 -10.87 1.09 -3.87
C ALA A 443 -10.60 0.93 -2.38
N LEU A 444 -9.87 -0.12 -2.01
CA LEU A 444 -9.23 -0.28 -0.72
C LEU A 444 -7.95 0.58 -0.72
N VAL A 445 -7.93 1.59 0.15
CA VAL A 445 -6.79 2.48 0.32
C VAL A 445 -5.73 1.75 1.14
N VAL A 446 -4.55 1.59 0.54
CA VAL A 446 -3.42 0.89 1.14
C VAL A 446 -2.13 1.72 0.99
N ARG A 447 -1.05 1.23 1.59
CA ARG A 447 0.30 1.76 1.43
C ARG A 447 1.24 0.65 1.00
N GLU A 448 1.72 0.73 -0.23
CA GLU A 448 2.51 -0.32 -0.87
C GLU A 448 3.89 -0.55 -0.25
N ASP A 449 4.48 0.43 0.44
CA ASP A 449 5.72 0.22 1.21
C ASP A 449 5.52 -0.78 2.39
N ASN A 450 4.28 -1.02 2.81
CA ASN A 450 3.90 -2.09 3.74
C ASN A 450 3.70 -3.45 3.08
N PHE A 451 3.55 -3.49 1.76
CA PHE A 451 3.53 -4.74 1.05
C PHE A 451 4.97 -5.20 0.85
N HIS A 452 5.15 -6.49 1.02
CA HIS A 452 6.33 -7.18 0.55
C HIS A 452 5.96 -7.92 -0.74
N THR A 453 5.74 -7.14 -1.79
CA THR A 453 5.24 -7.62 -3.08
C THR A 453 6.19 -8.64 -3.68
N VAL A 454 5.70 -9.84 -3.97
CA VAL A 454 6.50 -10.93 -4.55
C VAL A 454 6.63 -10.75 -6.05
N CYS A 455 7.86 -10.81 -6.54
CA CYS A 455 8.21 -10.77 -7.96
C CYS A 455 8.10 -12.18 -8.55
N GLN A 456 7.13 -12.41 -9.44
CA GLN A 456 6.94 -13.72 -10.10
C GLN A 456 7.83 -13.90 -11.34
N GLN A 457 8.46 -12.82 -11.83
CA GLN A 457 9.34 -12.87 -13.00
C GLN A 457 10.75 -13.36 -12.67
N ARG A 458 11.08 -13.52 -11.40
CA ARG A 458 12.41 -13.93 -10.95
C ARG A 458 12.29 -15.16 -10.05
N PRO A 459 13.25 -16.09 -10.12
CA PRO A 459 13.24 -17.26 -9.24
C PRO A 459 13.31 -16.82 -7.77
N PRO A 460 12.68 -17.59 -6.86
CA PRO A 460 12.79 -17.35 -5.44
C PRO A 460 14.24 -17.46 -4.97
N LEU A 461 14.53 -16.86 -3.82
CA LEU A 461 15.77 -17.10 -3.09
C LEU A 461 15.71 -18.49 -2.43
N ALA A 462 16.83 -18.95 -1.87
CA ALA A 462 16.92 -20.29 -1.28
C ALA A 462 15.92 -20.52 -0.13
N ASP A 463 15.58 -19.45 0.59
CA ASP A 463 14.81 -19.45 1.84
C ASP A 463 13.48 -18.69 1.73
N ARG A 464 13.26 -17.89 0.68
CA ARG A 464 12.08 -17.02 0.56
C ARG A 464 11.80 -16.55 -0.87
N PRO A 465 10.58 -16.04 -1.17
CA PRO A 465 10.30 -15.41 -2.46
C PRO A 465 11.16 -14.17 -2.70
N ARG A 466 11.43 -13.85 -3.97
CA ARG A 466 12.09 -12.60 -4.34
C ARG A 466 11.07 -11.46 -4.38
N LEU A 467 11.46 -10.28 -3.93
CA LEU A 467 10.56 -9.13 -3.81
C LEU A 467 10.73 -8.13 -4.95
N LEU A 468 9.68 -7.35 -5.17
CA LEU A 468 9.77 -6.05 -5.82
C LEU A 468 10.11 -4.99 -4.78
N LEU A 469 10.87 -3.99 -5.19
CA LEU A 469 11.15 -2.80 -4.40
C LEU A 469 10.02 -1.78 -4.62
N PRO A 470 9.64 -0.96 -3.62
CA PRO A 470 8.56 0.02 -3.77
C PRO A 470 8.69 0.94 -4.98
N ILE A 471 9.92 1.35 -5.31
CA ILE A 471 10.23 2.18 -6.49
C ILE A 471 9.74 1.55 -7.81
N HIS A 472 9.64 0.22 -7.88
CA HIS A 472 9.13 -0.45 -9.07
C HIS A 472 7.68 -0.06 -9.33
N GLN A 473 6.83 0.18 -8.32
CA GLN A 473 5.49 0.68 -8.62
C GLN A 473 5.53 2.06 -9.29
N ALA A 474 6.37 2.99 -8.84
CA ALA A 474 6.49 4.30 -9.50
C ALA A 474 6.99 4.15 -10.95
N ILE A 475 8.04 3.36 -11.17
CA ILE A 475 8.63 3.12 -12.50
C ILE A 475 7.66 2.43 -13.46
N TYR A 476 6.97 1.39 -13.00
CA TYR A 476 6.06 0.61 -13.84
C TYR A 476 4.71 1.28 -14.03
N ASN A 477 4.29 2.22 -13.19
CA ASN A 477 3.08 3.02 -13.41
C ASN A 477 3.32 4.21 -14.35
N ASP A 478 4.57 4.64 -14.52
CA ASP A 478 4.93 5.64 -15.53
C ASP A 478 4.81 5.04 -16.94
N GLU A 479 3.89 5.59 -17.73
CA GLU A 479 3.60 5.11 -19.08
C GLU A 479 4.61 5.61 -20.12
N GLU A 480 5.32 6.71 -19.86
CA GLU A 480 6.29 7.29 -20.78
C GLU A 480 7.54 6.42 -20.88
N LEU A 481 7.82 5.60 -19.85
CA LEU A 481 9.00 4.76 -19.78
C LEU A 481 8.90 3.45 -20.59
N GLY A 482 7.70 3.05 -21.01
CA GLY A 482 7.50 1.80 -21.77
C GLY A 482 7.77 0.52 -20.94
N PHE A 483 7.48 0.57 -19.65
CA PHE A 483 7.60 -0.56 -18.72
C PHE A 483 6.24 -1.07 -18.28
N ALA A 484 6.08 -2.38 -18.18
CA ALA A 484 4.86 -3.01 -17.67
C ALA A 484 5.20 -4.38 -17.10
N PHE A 485 4.64 -4.71 -15.94
CA PHE A 485 4.70 -6.08 -15.47
C PHE A 485 3.88 -6.95 -16.43
N PRO A 486 4.42 -8.13 -16.79
CA PRO A 486 3.65 -9.13 -17.51
C PRO A 486 2.48 -9.57 -16.64
N GLN A 487 1.50 -10.19 -17.28
CA GLN A 487 0.36 -10.81 -16.60
C GLN A 487 0.82 -11.72 -15.45
N ALA A 488 0.15 -11.60 -14.29
CA ALA A 488 0.47 -12.32 -13.06
C ALA A 488 1.94 -12.16 -12.63
N GLY A 489 2.54 -11.02 -12.99
CA GLY A 489 3.96 -10.76 -12.75
C GLY A 489 4.28 -10.46 -11.30
N GLN A 490 3.28 -10.07 -10.52
CA GLN A 490 3.46 -9.72 -9.10
C GLN A 490 2.35 -10.33 -8.26
N VAL A 491 2.67 -10.62 -7.00
CA VAL A 491 1.71 -11.08 -6.01
C VAL A 491 1.80 -10.19 -4.78
N HIS A 492 0.68 -9.57 -4.45
CA HIS A 492 0.47 -8.81 -3.22
C HIS A 492 -0.29 -9.69 -2.21
N GLY A 493 -0.21 -9.34 -0.93
CA GLY A 493 -1.19 -9.83 0.04
C GLY A 493 -2.60 -9.43 -0.40
N ARG A 494 -3.61 -10.28 -0.15
CA ARG A 494 -5.02 -9.98 -0.43
C ARG A 494 -5.83 -10.05 0.86
N ALA A 495 -6.67 -9.05 1.10
CA ALA A 495 -7.63 -9.10 2.19
C ALA A 495 -8.69 -10.16 1.86
N THR A 496 -8.76 -11.26 2.62
CA THR A 496 -9.65 -12.40 2.33
C THR A 496 -11.11 -12.15 2.71
N GLY A 497 -11.36 -11.16 3.57
CA GLY A 497 -12.70 -10.80 4.05
C GLY A 497 -13.21 -9.47 3.50
N PHE A 498 -12.85 -9.08 2.27
CA PHE A 498 -13.33 -7.82 1.69
C PHE A 498 -14.86 -7.81 1.55
N LYS A 499 -15.44 -6.61 1.56
CA LYS A 499 -16.86 -6.39 1.28
C LYS A 499 -17.02 -5.82 -0.14
N PRO A 500 -17.76 -6.48 -1.04
CA PRO A 500 -18.08 -5.93 -2.35
C PRO A 500 -18.81 -4.59 -2.22
N MET A 501 -18.44 -3.64 -3.06
CA MET A 501 -18.98 -2.28 -3.07
C MET A 501 -19.61 -1.98 -4.42
N ARG A 502 -20.67 -1.16 -4.43
CA ARG A 502 -21.37 -0.78 -5.66
C ARG A 502 -20.46 0.04 -6.58
N LEU A 503 -20.58 -0.16 -7.88
CA LEU A 503 -20.14 0.82 -8.86
C LEU A 503 -21.12 2.01 -8.82
N ILE A 504 -20.60 3.22 -8.65
CA ILE A 504 -21.41 4.44 -8.52
C ILE A 504 -20.95 5.52 -9.50
N GLN A 505 -21.85 6.47 -9.74
CA GLN A 505 -21.49 7.75 -10.32
C GLN A 505 -20.79 8.59 -9.26
N GLY A 506 -19.65 9.16 -9.61
CA GLY A 506 -18.89 10.11 -8.83
C GLY A 506 -19.75 11.33 -8.53
N ILE A 507 -19.83 11.70 -7.26
CA ILE A 507 -20.40 12.97 -6.85
C ILE A 507 -19.39 14.03 -7.29
N LYS A 508 -19.70 14.74 -8.38
CA LYS A 508 -18.90 15.88 -8.86
C LYS A 508 -19.01 17.08 -7.92
#